data_AF-A0A941KM71-F1
#
_entry.id   AF-A0A941KM71-F1
#
_cell.length_a   1.000
_cell.length_b   1.000
_cell.length_c   1.000
_cell.angle_alpha   90.00
_cell.angle_beta   90.00
_cell.angle_gamma   90.00
#
_symmetry.space_group_name_H-M   'P 1'
#
loop_
_entity.id
_entity.type
_entity.pdbx_description
1 polymer ?
#
loop_
_entity_poly.entity_id
_entity_poly.type
_entity_poly.pdbx_seq_one_letter_code
_entity_poly.pdbx_strand_id
1 'polypeptide(L)'
;MAEIPFIRLRMRLDQFDAEPATIPNGVVWSDFDSARHARPARDLLNEVYAGGGGQVEPYDTWWPRLSADPEFDPELCFVARCAHSGAMIGFAQCWTSAFIKDIAIAKAWQRKGLGRAMLYRILARFKSCGAVQVDLKVKAGNLGALGFYRALGMMPVDP
;
A
#
# COMPACT_ATOMS: atom_id res chain seq x y z
N MET A 1 24.56 -11.10 8.35
CA MET A 1 23.40 -10.31 8.82
C MET A 1 22.21 -11.24 8.88
N ALA A 2 21.56 -11.40 10.03
CA ALA A 2 20.33 -12.19 10.11
C ALA A 2 19.22 -11.51 9.30
N GLU A 3 18.50 -12.26 8.49
CA GLU A 3 17.33 -11.76 7.77
C GLU A 3 16.26 -11.35 8.80
N ILE A 4 15.80 -10.10 8.74
CA ILE A 4 14.76 -9.64 9.65
C ILE A 4 13.47 -10.38 9.29
N PRO A 5 12.88 -11.16 10.21
CA PRO A 5 11.69 -11.95 9.91
C PRO A 5 10.50 -11.05 9.55
N PHE A 6 9.62 -11.56 8.71
CA PHE A 6 8.35 -10.91 8.42
C PHE A 6 7.29 -11.32 9.44
N ILE A 7 6.47 -10.36 9.86
CA ILE A 7 5.25 -10.58 10.63
C ILE A 7 4.08 -10.45 9.65
N ARG A 8 3.22 -11.46 9.59
CA ARG A 8 1.95 -11.38 8.84
C ARG A 8 0.93 -10.68 9.71
N LEU A 9 0.28 -9.65 9.18
CA LEU A 9 -0.82 -8.96 9.82
C LEU A 9 -2.10 -9.19 9.01
N ARG A 10 -3.24 -9.28 9.70
CA ARG A 10 -4.56 -9.51 9.13
C ARG A 10 -5.56 -8.46 9.59
N MET A 11 -6.33 -7.93 8.65
CA MET A 11 -7.58 -7.22 8.91
C MET A 11 -8.75 -8.17 8.65
N ARG A 12 -9.68 -8.25 9.60
CA ARG A 12 -10.97 -8.94 9.48
C ARG A 12 -12.01 -7.93 8.99
N LEU A 13 -12.60 -8.14 7.81
CA LEU A 13 -13.45 -7.12 7.15
C LEU A 13 -14.87 -7.02 7.72
N ASP A 14 -15.29 -8.01 8.51
CA ASP A 14 -16.47 -7.97 9.38
C ASP A 14 -16.27 -7.03 10.59
N GLN A 15 -15.03 -6.77 11.00
CA GLN A 15 -14.66 -5.83 12.06
C GLN A 15 -14.24 -4.45 11.53
N PHE A 16 -14.19 -4.30 10.20
CA PHE A 16 -13.86 -3.04 9.54
C PHE A 16 -15.12 -2.27 9.18
N ASP A 17 -15.35 -1.16 9.87
CA ASP A 17 -16.34 -0.18 9.49
C ASP A 17 -15.77 0.76 8.42
N ALA A 18 -16.37 0.71 7.23
CA ALA A 18 -15.95 1.43 6.04
C ALA A 18 -16.35 2.92 6.10
N GLU A 19 -16.22 3.58 7.25
CA GLU A 19 -16.41 5.02 7.30
C GLU A 19 -15.39 5.70 6.38
N PRO A 20 -15.80 6.66 5.54
CA PRO A 20 -14.88 7.29 4.60
C PRO A 20 -13.77 8.00 5.38
N ALA A 21 -12.55 7.48 5.30
CA ALA A 21 -11.40 8.18 5.85
C ALA A 21 -11.29 9.56 5.20
N THR A 22 -11.20 10.61 6.03
CA THR A 22 -11.05 11.98 5.55
C THR A 22 -9.85 12.08 4.63
N ILE A 23 -10.09 12.56 3.41
CA ILE A 23 -9.02 12.81 2.44
C ILE A 23 -8.25 14.04 2.91
N PRO A 24 -6.92 13.96 3.11
CA PRO A 24 -6.15 15.13 3.51
C PRO A 24 -6.22 16.23 2.45
N ASN A 25 -6.19 17.49 2.89
CA ASN A 25 -6.19 18.64 1.97
C ASN A 25 -5.06 18.54 0.94
N GLY A 26 -5.38 18.82 -0.33
CA GLY A 26 -4.42 18.78 -1.43
C GLY A 26 -4.13 17.39 -1.98
N VAL A 27 -4.89 16.36 -1.60
CA VAL A 27 -4.81 15.00 -2.17
C VAL A 27 -5.94 14.77 -3.18
N VAL A 28 -5.59 14.23 -4.34
CA VAL A 28 -6.54 13.76 -5.36
C VAL A 28 -6.28 12.28 -5.63
N TRP A 29 -7.33 11.47 -5.65
CA TRP A 29 -7.25 10.06 -6.04
C TRP A 29 -7.30 9.93 -7.56
N SER A 30 -6.68 8.90 -8.10
CA SER A 30 -6.76 8.60 -9.52
C SER A 30 -6.74 7.10 -9.75
N ASP A 31 -7.43 6.66 -10.80
CA ASP A 31 -7.35 5.29 -11.27
C ASP A 31 -5.94 5.00 -11.76
N PHE A 32 -5.51 3.76 -11.57
CA PHE A 32 -4.20 3.35 -12.05
C PHE A 32 -4.22 3.18 -13.57
N ASP A 33 -3.16 3.67 -14.22
CA ASP A 33 -2.92 3.60 -15.65
C ASP A 33 -1.44 3.24 -15.75
N SER A 34 -1.15 2.02 -16.21
CA SER A 34 0.21 1.52 -16.23
C SER A 34 1.16 2.39 -17.05
N ALA A 35 0.70 2.93 -18.19
CA ALA A 35 1.52 3.76 -19.06
C ALA A 35 1.94 5.07 -18.39
N ARG A 36 1.08 5.62 -17.50
CA ARG A 36 1.34 6.90 -16.81
C ARG A 36 1.92 6.73 -15.41
N HIS A 37 1.55 5.66 -14.72
CA HIS A 37 1.74 5.55 -13.27
C HIS A 37 2.77 4.50 -12.87
N ALA A 38 3.10 3.51 -13.71
CA ALA A 38 4.01 2.44 -13.29
C ALA A 38 5.41 2.96 -12.92
N ARG A 39 6.00 3.85 -13.74
CA ARG A 39 7.32 4.42 -13.45
C ARG A 39 7.31 5.35 -12.23
N PRO A 40 6.40 6.34 -12.11
CA PRO A 40 6.28 7.14 -10.89
C PRO A 40 6.01 6.31 -9.62
N ALA A 41 5.26 5.21 -9.73
CA ALA A 41 5.02 4.30 -8.60
C ALA A 41 6.31 3.63 -8.15
N ARG A 42 7.12 3.12 -9.08
CA ARG A 42 8.42 2.54 -8.75
C ARG A 42 9.38 3.55 -8.14
N ASP A 43 9.41 4.77 -8.68
CA ASP A 43 10.26 5.85 -8.17
C ASP A 43 9.87 6.20 -6.72
N LEU A 44 8.58 6.33 -6.43
CA LEU A 44 8.07 6.54 -5.07
C LEU A 44 8.39 5.37 -4.14
N LEU A 45 8.22 4.13 -4.59
CA LEU A 45 8.58 2.93 -3.80
C LEU A 45 10.08 2.91 -3.48
N ASN A 46 10.93 3.22 -4.45
CA ASN A 46 12.37 3.32 -4.25
C ASN A 46 12.73 4.41 -3.23
N GLU A 47 12.12 5.59 -3.33
CA GLU A 47 12.33 6.68 -2.38
C GLU A 47 11.95 6.26 -0.95
N VAL A 48 10.75 5.71 -0.78
CA VAL A 48 10.22 5.34 0.54
C VAL A 48 10.99 4.16 1.15
N TYR A 49 11.41 3.19 0.33
CA TYR A 49 12.13 2.01 0.80
C TYR A 49 13.66 2.15 0.82
N ALA A 50 14.21 3.30 0.42
CA ALA A 50 15.65 3.57 0.53
C ALA A 50 16.17 3.44 1.97
N GLY A 51 15.33 3.74 2.98
CA GLY A 51 15.63 3.54 4.39
C GLY A 51 15.34 2.14 4.93
N GLY A 52 14.89 1.20 4.09
CA GLY A 52 14.51 -0.16 4.46
C GLY A 52 13.00 -0.42 4.39
N GLY A 53 12.56 -1.57 4.93
CA GLY A 53 11.14 -1.95 4.96
C GLY A 53 10.59 -2.63 3.70
N GLY A 54 11.15 -2.34 2.51
CA GLY A 54 10.75 -2.95 1.25
C GLY A 54 11.93 -3.35 0.37
N GLN A 55 11.67 -3.54 -0.92
CA GLN A 55 12.68 -3.77 -1.97
C GLN A 55 12.94 -2.48 -2.73
N VAL A 56 14.22 -2.20 -3.04
CA VAL A 56 14.64 -1.12 -3.95
C VAL A 56 15.22 -1.78 -5.18
N GLU A 57 14.66 -1.50 -6.35
CA GLU A 57 15.08 -2.12 -7.62
C GLU A 57 14.73 -1.20 -8.81
N PRO A 58 15.40 -1.37 -9.97
CA PRO A 58 15.11 -0.61 -11.18
C PRO A 58 13.71 -0.92 -11.76
N TYR A 59 13.10 0.08 -12.41
CA TYR A 59 11.82 -0.08 -13.10
C TYR A 59 11.83 -1.20 -14.14
N ASP A 60 12.88 -1.28 -14.95
CA ASP A 60 12.96 -2.23 -16.07
C ASP A 60 13.08 -3.69 -15.59
N THR A 61 13.38 -3.91 -14.32
CA THR A 61 13.32 -5.23 -13.66
C THR A 61 11.98 -5.46 -12.97
N TRP A 62 11.48 -4.45 -12.27
CA TRP A 62 10.26 -4.54 -11.48
C TRP A 62 9.00 -4.66 -12.31
N TRP A 63 8.82 -3.80 -13.31
CA TRP A 63 7.55 -3.69 -14.02
C TRP A 63 7.21 -4.95 -14.81
N PRO A 64 8.10 -5.51 -15.64
CA PRO A 64 7.78 -6.75 -16.37
C PRO A 64 7.41 -7.90 -15.44
N ARG A 65 8.07 -8.01 -14.28
CA ARG A 65 7.77 -9.03 -13.26
C ARG A 65 6.40 -8.80 -12.61
N LEU A 66 6.12 -7.57 -12.17
CA LEU A 66 4.84 -7.24 -11.55
C LEU A 66 3.69 -7.43 -12.54
N SER A 67 3.79 -6.88 -13.75
CA SER A 67 2.69 -6.90 -14.72
C SER A 67 2.41 -8.28 -15.32
N ALA A 68 3.36 -9.21 -15.23
CA ALA A 68 3.20 -10.59 -15.70
C ALA A 68 2.70 -11.55 -14.61
N ASP A 69 2.61 -11.10 -13.36
CA ASP A 69 2.13 -11.92 -12.26
C ASP A 69 0.62 -12.20 -12.41
N PRO A 70 0.15 -13.45 -12.29
CA PRO A 70 -1.28 -13.77 -12.42
C PRO A 70 -2.17 -13.13 -11.35
N GLU A 71 -1.61 -12.70 -10.22
CA GLU A 71 -2.34 -11.97 -9.19
C GLU A 71 -2.35 -10.45 -9.40
N PHE A 72 -1.67 -9.94 -10.44
CA PHE A 72 -1.68 -8.52 -10.76
C PHE A 72 -3.02 -8.10 -11.38
N ASP A 73 -3.64 -7.09 -10.77
CA ASP A 73 -4.83 -6.42 -11.28
C ASP A 73 -4.63 -4.89 -11.17
N PRO A 74 -4.72 -4.13 -12.28
CA PRO A 74 -4.61 -2.68 -12.24
C PRO A 74 -5.70 -2.02 -11.36
N GLU A 75 -6.87 -2.63 -11.18
CA GLU A 75 -7.93 -2.13 -10.28
C GLU A 75 -7.57 -2.28 -8.79
N LEU A 76 -6.52 -3.05 -8.48
CA LEU A 76 -5.96 -3.22 -7.13
C LEU A 76 -4.67 -2.40 -6.93
N CYS A 77 -4.41 -1.45 -7.83
CA CYS A 77 -3.39 -0.41 -7.69
C CYS A 77 -4.05 0.93 -7.34
N PHE A 78 -3.59 1.58 -6.28
CA PHE A 78 -4.19 2.80 -5.76
C PHE A 78 -3.22 3.97 -5.85
N VAL A 79 -3.66 5.09 -6.44
CA VAL A 79 -2.82 6.26 -6.69
C VAL A 79 -3.38 7.49 -5.97
N ALA A 80 -2.53 8.12 -5.15
CA ALA A 80 -2.76 9.45 -4.60
C ALA A 80 -1.81 10.46 -5.26
N ARG A 81 -2.35 11.58 -5.72
CA ARG A 81 -1.60 12.68 -6.34
C ARG A 81 -1.76 13.99 -5.58
N CYS A 82 -0.72 14.82 -5.63
CA CYS A 82 -0.77 16.19 -5.15
C CYS A 82 -1.69 17.00 -6.08
N ALA A 83 -2.71 17.64 -5.53
CA ALA A 83 -3.68 18.45 -6.29
C ALA A 83 -3.00 19.61 -7.05
N HIS A 84 -1.94 20.18 -6.47
CA HIS A 84 -1.25 21.34 -7.03
C HIS A 84 -0.23 20.95 -8.12
N SER A 85 0.64 19.97 -7.85
CA SER A 85 1.72 19.61 -8.77
C SER A 85 1.41 18.42 -9.68
N GLY A 86 0.35 17.67 -9.39
CA GLY A 86 0.03 16.41 -10.08
C GLY A 86 0.96 15.23 -9.73
N ALA A 87 2.00 15.46 -8.92
CA ALA A 87 2.98 14.44 -8.55
C ALA A 87 2.34 13.29 -7.75
N MET A 88 2.84 12.07 -7.95
CA MET A 88 2.43 10.91 -7.14
C MET A 88 2.98 11.05 -5.72
N ILE A 89 2.08 11.07 -4.73
CA ILE A 89 2.42 11.26 -3.31
C ILE A 89 2.03 10.05 -2.46
N GLY A 90 1.29 9.10 -3.04
CA GLY A 90 0.98 7.83 -2.42
C GLY A 90 0.69 6.78 -3.49
N PHE A 91 1.16 5.57 -3.24
CA PHE A 91 0.91 4.41 -4.09
C PHE A 91 0.68 3.18 -3.21
N ALA A 92 -0.24 2.33 -3.62
CA ALA A 92 -0.37 0.99 -3.07
C ALA A 92 -0.63 -0.03 -4.18
N GLN A 93 -0.09 -1.23 -4.00
CA GLN A 93 -0.36 -2.37 -4.88
C GLN A 93 -0.78 -3.57 -4.03
N CYS A 94 -1.85 -4.22 -4.46
CA CYS A 94 -2.37 -5.43 -3.83
C CYS A 94 -2.49 -6.56 -4.85
N TRP A 95 -2.44 -7.78 -4.34
CA TRP A 95 -2.70 -9.01 -5.07
C TRP A 95 -4.18 -9.38 -4.99
N THR A 96 -4.70 -10.08 -5.99
CA THR A 96 -6.10 -10.55 -6.05
C THR A 96 -6.45 -11.51 -4.90
N SER A 97 -5.47 -12.14 -4.25
CA SER A 97 -5.64 -12.94 -3.02
C SER A 97 -5.96 -12.13 -1.74
N ALA A 98 -6.38 -10.87 -1.86
CA ALA A 98 -6.61 -9.95 -0.73
C ALA A 98 -5.35 -9.72 0.10
N PHE A 99 -4.22 -9.49 -0.58
CA PHE A 99 -2.93 -9.26 0.05
C PHE A 99 -2.34 -7.91 -0.36
N ILE A 100 -2.05 -7.05 0.62
CA ILE A 100 -1.37 -5.76 0.39
C ILE A 100 0.12 -6.03 0.27
N LYS A 101 0.64 -5.85 -0.94
CA LYS A 101 2.03 -6.13 -1.26
C LYS A 101 2.94 -4.95 -0.95
N ASP A 102 2.50 -3.74 -1.29
CA ASP A 102 3.25 -2.51 -1.10
C ASP A 102 2.32 -1.34 -0.78
N ILE A 103 2.73 -0.47 0.15
CA ILE A 103 2.10 0.82 0.42
C ILE A 103 3.18 1.85 0.72
N ALA A 104 3.21 2.92 -0.06
CA ALA A 104 4.21 3.96 0.02
C ALA A 104 3.54 5.33 0.05
N ILE A 105 3.99 6.19 0.96
CA ILE A 105 3.54 7.56 1.11
C ILE A 105 4.77 8.45 1.11
N ALA A 106 4.80 9.45 0.21
CA ALA A 106 5.91 10.39 0.08
C ALA A 106 6.20 11.04 1.43
N LYS A 107 7.48 11.21 1.79
CA LYS A 107 7.90 11.65 3.13
C LYS A 107 7.23 12.95 3.58
N ALA A 108 7.09 13.91 2.67
CA ALA A 108 6.43 15.20 2.92
C ALA A 108 4.92 15.07 3.23
N TRP A 109 4.29 13.94 2.89
CA TRP A 109 2.87 13.66 3.06
C TRP A 109 2.57 12.64 4.17
N GLN A 110 3.62 12.10 4.82
CA GLN A 110 3.47 11.21 5.97
C GLN A 110 2.93 11.98 7.18
N ARG A 111 2.31 11.24 8.12
CA ARG A 111 1.72 11.77 9.36
C ARG A 111 0.59 12.82 9.16
N LYS A 112 0.06 12.93 7.94
CA LYS A 112 -1.09 13.80 7.59
C LYS A 112 -2.39 13.02 7.36
N GLY A 113 -2.43 11.73 7.72
CA GLY A 113 -3.60 10.86 7.53
C GLY A 113 -3.67 10.12 6.19
N LEU A 114 -2.79 10.43 5.22
CA LEU A 114 -2.84 9.82 3.88
C LEU A 114 -2.67 8.29 3.89
N GLY A 115 -1.77 7.75 4.72
CA GLY A 115 -1.62 6.30 4.85
C GLY A 115 -2.88 5.61 5.36
N ARG A 116 -3.57 6.23 6.34
CA ARG A 116 -4.86 5.72 6.84
C ARG A 116 -5.92 5.77 5.74
N ALA A 117 -6.02 6.88 5.02
CA ALA A 117 -6.97 7.02 3.92
C ALA A 117 -6.72 5.99 2.80
N MET A 118 -5.45 5.74 2.48
CA MET A 118 -5.04 4.70 1.53
C MET A 118 -5.47 3.30 2.01
N LEU A 119 -5.16 2.93 3.26
CA LEU A 119 -5.54 1.62 3.79
C LEU A 119 -7.06 1.43 3.80
N TYR A 120 -7.83 2.44 4.21
CA TYR A 120 -9.29 2.37 4.19
C TYR A 120 -9.85 2.13 2.79
N ARG A 121 -9.30 2.80 1.76
CA ARG A 121 -9.72 2.58 0.36
C ARG A 121 -9.44 1.14 -0.09
N ILE A 122 -8.27 0.60 0.26
CA ILE A 122 -7.91 -0.79 -0.04
C ILE A 122 -8.89 -1.77 0.62
N LEU A 123 -9.13 -1.61 1.92
CA LEU A 123 -10.03 -2.48 2.70
C LEU A 123 -11.47 -2.39 2.18
N ALA A 124 -11.96 -1.18 1.86
CA ALA A 124 -13.29 -1.00 1.28
C ALA A 124 -13.41 -1.67 -0.09
N ARG A 125 -12.38 -1.59 -0.95
CA ARG A 125 -12.36 -2.27 -2.24
C ARG A 125 -12.44 -3.79 -2.05
N PHE A 126 -11.61 -4.38 -1.21
CA PHE A 126 -11.65 -5.82 -0.96
C PHE A 126 -12.98 -6.27 -0.34
N LYS A 127 -13.55 -5.50 0.59
CA LYS A 127 -14.89 -5.77 1.15
C LYS A 127 -15.97 -5.74 0.07
N SER A 128 -15.92 -4.79 -0.86
CA SER A 128 -16.87 -4.73 -1.99
C SER A 128 -16.72 -5.90 -2.96
N CYS A 129 -15.53 -6.49 -3.06
CA CYS A 129 -15.25 -7.69 -3.85
C CYS A 129 -15.58 -9.00 -3.09
N GLY A 130 -16.16 -8.91 -1.88
CA GLY A 130 -16.57 -10.08 -1.09
C GLY A 130 -15.45 -10.74 -0.29
N ALA A 131 -14.28 -10.11 -0.17
CA ALA A 131 -13.22 -10.62 0.69
C ALA A 131 -13.65 -10.59 2.17
N VAL A 132 -13.26 -11.61 2.92
CA VAL A 132 -13.53 -11.72 4.37
C VAL A 132 -12.41 -11.09 5.20
N GLN A 133 -11.20 -11.05 4.65
CA GLN A 133 -10.01 -10.56 5.32
C GLN A 133 -9.00 -10.00 4.31
N VAL A 134 -8.09 -9.15 4.78
CA VAL A 134 -6.96 -8.63 4.02
C VAL A 134 -5.68 -8.81 4.80
N ASP A 135 -4.65 -9.35 4.16
CA ASP A 135 -3.37 -9.64 4.79
C ASP A 135 -2.25 -8.76 4.25
N LEU A 136 -1.18 -8.62 5.04
CA LEU A 136 0.09 -8.06 4.59
C LEU A 136 1.26 -8.66 5.34
N LYS A 137 2.48 -8.43 4.86
CA LYS A 137 3.72 -8.73 5.57
C LYS A 137 4.50 -7.46 5.85
N VAL A 138 5.01 -7.34 7.07
CA VAL A 138 5.86 -6.23 7.49
C VAL A 138 7.13 -6.80 8.15
N LYS A 139 8.29 -6.21 7.86
CA LYS A 139 9.53 -6.61 8.53
C LYS A 139 9.41 -6.33 10.04
N ALA A 140 9.79 -7.27 10.89
CA ALA A 140 9.70 -7.14 12.35
C ALA A 140 10.43 -5.90 12.91
N GLY A 141 11.50 -5.47 12.24
CA GLY A 141 12.25 -4.25 12.57
C GLY A 141 11.57 -2.94 12.15
N ASN A 142 10.49 -2.99 11.35
CA ASN A 142 9.75 -1.79 10.92
C ASN A 142 8.66 -1.44 11.96
N LEU A 143 9.12 -0.98 13.13
CA LEU A 143 8.25 -0.65 14.27
C LEU A 143 7.22 0.43 13.93
N GLY A 144 7.57 1.39 13.06
CA GLY A 144 6.66 2.43 12.59
C GLY A 144 5.48 1.88 11.80
N ALA A 145 5.73 0.97 10.86
CA ALA A 145 4.67 0.32 10.09
C ALA A 145 3.85 -0.64 10.97
N LEU A 146 4.49 -1.41 11.85
CA LEU A 146 3.80 -2.28 12.81
C LEU A 146 2.84 -1.49 13.69
N GLY A 147 3.29 -0.39 14.29
CA GLY A 147 2.45 0.49 15.11
C GLY A 147 1.31 1.11 14.30
N PHE A 148 1.58 1.52 13.05
CA PHE A 148 0.57 2.05 12.14
C PHE A 148 -0.56 1.04 11.85
N TYR A 149 -0.22 -0.19 11.46
CA TYR A 149 -1.24 -1.20 11.12
C TYR A 149 -2.02 -1.67 12.35
N ARG A 150 -1.34 -1.86 13.49
CA ARG A 150 -2.01 -2.23 14.76
C ARG A 150 -2.98 -1.15 15.23
N ALA A 151 -2.58 0.12 15.13
CA ALA A 151 -3.46 1.24 15.48
C ALA A 151 -4.71 1.33 14.58
N LEU A 152 -4.66 0.70 13.40
CA LEU A 152 -5.80 0.59 12.49
C LEU A 152 -6.55 -0.74 12.60
N GLY A 153 -6.23 -1.57 13.61
CA GLY A 153 -6.94 -2.81 13.93
C GLY A 153 -6.40 -4.07 13.26
N MET A 154 -5.27 -4.00 12.53
CA MET A 154 -4.66 -5.21 11.98
C MET A 154 -3.89 -5.97 13.06
N MET A 155 -4.15 -7.27 13.16
CA MET A 155 -3.57 -8.13 14.19
C MET A 155 -2.54 -9.10 13.60
N PRO A 156 -1.46 -9.43 14.33
CA PRO A 156 -0.57 -10.51 13.94
C PRO A 156 -1.32 -11.83 13.84
N VAL A 157 -0.97 -12.62 12.83
CA VAL A 157 -1.43 -14.01 12.68
C VAL A 157 -0.20 -14.91 12.53
N ASP A 158 -0.28 -16.09 13.11
CA ASP A 158 0.78 -17.07 12.95
C ASP A 158 0.87 -17.53 11.48
N PRO A 159 2.09 -17.91 11.01
CA PRO A 159 2.33 -18.29 9.62
C PRO A 159 1.46 -19.44 9.10
#